data_AF-A0A9E8RV05-F1
#
_entry.id   AF-A0A9E8RV05-F1
#
_cell.length_a   1.000
_cell.length_b   1.000
_cell.length_c   1.000
_cell.angle_alpha   90.00
_cell.angle_beta   90.00
_cell.angle_gamma   90.00
#
_symmetry.space_group_name_H-M   'P 1'
#
loop_
_entity.id
_entity.type
_entity.pdbx_description
1 polymer ?
#
loop_
_entity_poly.entity_id
_entity_poly.type
_entity_poly.pdbx_seq_one_letter_code
_entity_poly.pdbx_strand_id
1 'polypeptide(L)'
;MEKRVQQYFDYVKEKFGLDRYRLERYSFDRKVNMFRETEYTLVMEWLPNHLENHKDLDMNPPGTAVIEMGIHDWKTKSVIFVQGKTYAKSGVSFPDSSKSAIIKWMEKETGLTYGNHFQLKEEEEGSYRFEACIHGIPTYPPGEMEIQFDQGGHLTYFSINGHFPKDEQMKKESFHLSLNDIQDQINEQLKLVQIPSTTNNQWNSVYAIEEMFIANDQKKTIPFMSFENEKPVVNVNCVMNWNTPLEGRIERKEIDSPKGITAEQAFSNEPSPDLAPITREEQDACIKAALQFFRQEYPEDQGEWILHHLYREDGYIIAVAKRKTDFVTLIHRKLVLFIDPDTFQVMNFIDNGELLQMYNTFQQSNAIHVSKNEALEKLQNHFQITPYYVYDVNQGRYVLCGKLDCQYGVNRATGEVIHLHEI
;
A
#
# COMPACT_ATOMS: atom_id res chain seq x y z
N MET A 1 -27.43 15.69 -17.66
CA MET A 1 -26.79 15.03 -16.51
C MET A 1 -27.75 13.97 -16.00
N GLU A 2 -27.29 12.74 -15.77
CA GLU A 2 -28.14 11.68 -15.22
C GLU A 2 -28.68 12.10 -13.85
N LYS A 3 -29.98 11.90 -13.60
CA LYS A 3 -30.64 12.28 -12.33
C LYS A 3 -29.92 11.70 -11.10
N ARG A 4 -29.28 10.54 -11.24
CA ARG A 4 -28.55 9.86 -10.16
C ARG A 4 -27.30 10.63 -9.73
N VAL A 5 -26.52 11.13 -10.69
CA VAL A 5 -25.30 11.91 -10.40
C VAL A 5 -25.64 13.21 -9.68
N GLN A 6 -26.74 13.87 -10.07
CA GLN A 6 -27.19 15.09 -9.40
C GLN A 6 -27.52 14.86 -7.91
N GLN A 7 -28.06 13.69 -7.54
CA GLN A 7 -28.34 13.37 -6.14
C GLN A 7 -27.08 13.33 -5.28
N TYR A 8 -25.95 12.85 -5.84
CA TYR A 8 -24.65 12.92 -5.15
C TYR A 8 -24.19 14.36 -4.96
N PHE A 9 -24.35 15.20 -5.97
CA PHE A 9 -23.94 16.60 -5.92
C PHE A 9 -24.72 17.37 -4.87
N ASP A 10 -26.04 17.18 -4.83
CA ASP A 10 -26.92 17.82 -3.85
C ASP A 10 -26.58 17.33 -2.43
N TYR A 11 -26.39 16.02 -2.26
CA TYR A 11 -26.01 15.41 -0.98
C TYR A 11 -24.67 15.93 -0.46
N VAL A 12 -23.62 15.94 -1.30
CA VAL A 12 -22.28 16.43 -0.93
C VAL A 12 -22.30 17.92 -0.63
N LYS A 13 -23.02 18.70 -1.45
CA LYS A 13 -23.16 20.14 -1.25
C LYS A 13 -23.82 20.46 0.10
N GLU A 14 -24.91 19.77 0.44
CA GLU A 14 -25.60 19.95 1.71
C GLU A 14 -24.72 19.51 2.88
N LYS A 15 -24.18 18.29 2.83
CA LYS A 15 -23.39 17.68 3.91
C LYS A 15 -22.15 18.49 4.29
N PHE A 16 -21.43 19.01 3.29
CA PHE A 16 -20.17 19.73 3.49
C PHE A 16 -20.34 21.26 3.41
N GLY A 17 -21.58 21.76 3.33
CA GLY A 17 -21.87 23.20 3.37
C GLY A 17 -21.27 23.99 2.21
N LEU A 18 -21.31 23.43 1.00
CA LEU A 18 -20.65 23.95 -0.20
C LEU A 18 -21.48 25.04 -0.92
N ASP A 19 -22.30 25.81 -0.21
CA ASP A 19 -23.14 26.88 -0.81
C ASP A 19 -22.34 27.99 -1.48
N ARG A 20 -21.09 28.18 -1.03
CA ARG A 20 -20.13 29.14 -1.57
C ARG A 20 -19.20 28.55 -2.62
N TYR A 21 -19.57 27.39 -3.16
CA TYR A 21 -18.82 26.69 -4.17
C TYR A 21 -19.69 26.38 -5.39
N ARG A 22 -19.01 26.19 -6.51
CA ARG A 22 -19.57 25.63 -7.74
C ARG A 22 -18.85 24.32 -8.05
N LEU A 23 -19.59 23.33 -8.54
CA LEU A 23 -18.97 22.13 -9.09
C LEU A 23 -18.28 22.51 -10.41
N GLU A 24 -16.98 22.25 -10.51
CA GLU A 24 -16.19 22.55 -11.71
C GLU A 24 -16.07 21.32 -12.60
N ARG A 25 -15.64 20.19 -12.02
CA ARG A 25 -15.50 18.91 -12.72
C ARG A 25 -15.85 17.74 -11.83
N TYR A 26 -16.18 16.62 -12.45
CA TYR A 26 -16.34 15.34 -11.79
C TYR A 26 -15.86 14.22 -12.70
N SER A 27 -15.45 13.11 -12.11
CA SER A 27 -15.06 11.89 -12.81
C SER A 27 -15.47 10.66 -12.00
N PHE A 28 -15.52 9.52 -12.68
CA PHE A 28 -15.66 8.23 -12.04
C PHE A 28 -14.30 7.55 -12.03
N ASP A 29 -13.99 6.92 -10.90
CA ASP A 29 -12.81 6.10 -10.71
C ASP A 29 -13.21 4.68 -10.35
N ARG A 30 -12.32 3.72 -10.65
CA ARG A 30 -12.50 2.31 -10.35
C ARG A 30 -11.19 1.72 -9.86
N LYS A 31 -11.25 1.02 -8.72
CA LYS A 31 -10.12 0.23 -8.23
C LYS A 31 -10.55 -1.19 -7.85
N VAL A 32 -9.56 -2.08 -7.79
CA VAL A 32 -9.72 -3.42 -7.20
C VAL A 32 -9.17 -3.38 -5.79
N ASN A 33 -9.98 -3.79 -4.80
CA ASN A 33 -9.52 -3.87 -3.41
C ASN A 33 -8.84 -5.21 -3.10
N MET A 34 -8.23 -5.30 -1.91
CA MET A 34 -7.56 -6.52 -1.44
C MET A 34 -8.46 -7.76 -1.31
N PHE A 35 -9.79 -7.60 -1.32
CA PHE A 35 -10.77 -8.70 -1.33
C PHE A 35 -11.17 -9.12 -2.74
N ARG A 36 -10.53 -8.56 -3.77
CA ARG A 36 -10.83 -8.79 -5.18
C ARG A 36 -12.23 -8.32 -5.57
N GLU A 37 -12.67 -7.23 -4.95
CA GLU A 37 -13.93 -6.57 -5.27
C GLU A 37 -13.63 -5.30 -6.08
N THR A 38 -14.56 -4.92 -6.95
CA THR A 38 -14.48 -3.67 -7.69
C THR A 38 -15.13 -2.57 -6.87
N GLU A 39 -14.39 -1.50 -6.61
CA GLU A 39 -14.90 -0.29 -5.95
C GLU A 39 -14.97 0.84 -6.96
N TYR A 40 -16.16 1.44 -7.06
CA TYR A 40 -16.40 2.63 -7.86
C TYR A 40 -16.56 3.86 -6.99
N THR A 41 -15.85 4.92 -7.37
CA THR A 41 -15.83 6.20 -6.66
C THR A 41 -16.24 7.32 -7.61
N LEU A 42 -17.08 8.23 -7.14
CA LEU A 42 -17.36 9.50 -7.79
C LEU A 42 -16.45 10.56 -7.17
N VAL A 43 -15.57 11.13 -7.98
CA VAL A 43 -14.67 12.23 -7.62
C VAL A 43 -15.31 13.54 -8.07
N MET A 44 -15.43 14.50 -7.15
CA MET A 44 -16.02 15.81 -7.42
C MET A 44 -15.09 16.94 -6.99
N GLU A 45 -14.91 17.91 -7.86
CA GLU A 45 -14.09 19.08 -7.60
C GLU A 45 -14.91 20.35 -7.60
N TRP A 46 -14.87 21.06 -6.47
CA TRP A 46 -15.68 22.23 -6.19
C TRP A 46 -14.79 23.45 -6.01
N LEU A 47 -14.98 24.47 -6.86
CA LEU A 47 -14.26 25.73 -6.77
C LEU A 47 -15.03 26.75 -5.93
N PRO A 48 -14.35 27.49 -5.03
CA PRO A 48 -14.95 28.64 -4.36
C PRO A 48 -15.49 29.67 -5.36
N ASN A 49 -16.69 30.22 -5.08
CA ASN A 49 -17.38 31.15 -5.97
C ASN A 49 -16.62 32.46 -6.20
N HIS A 50 -15.70 32.85 -5.32
CA HIS A 50 -14.90 34.07 -5.51
C HIS A 50 -13.75 33.90 -6.54
N LEU A 51 -13.54 32.68 -7.06
CA LEU A 51 -12.48 32.34 -8.02
C LEU A 51 -13.01 32.16 -9.45
N GLU A 52 -13.99 32.96 -9.88
CA GLU A 52 -14.65 32.87 -11.21
C GLU A 52 -13.70 32.96 -12.42
N ASN A 53 -12.44 33.40 -12.24
CA ASN A 53 -11.47 33.62 -13.32
C ASN A 53 -10.15 32.86 -13.17
N HIS A 54 -10.12 31.75 -12.41
CA HIS A 54 -8.91 30.92 -12.34
C HIS A 54 -8.66 30.24 -13.70
N LYS A 55 -7.57 30.63 -14.38
CA LYS A 55 -7.22 30.16 -15.73
C LYS A 55 -6.11 29.11 -15.74
N ASP A 56 -5.52 28.85 -14.58
CA ASP A 56 -4.47 27.85 -14.45
C ASP A 56 -5.13 26.48 -14.26
N LEU A 57 -5.05 25.65 -15.29
CA LEU A 57 -5.65 24.31 -15.32
C LEU A 57 -4.75 23.26 -14.67
N ASP A 58 -3.49 23.59 -14.35
CA ASP A 58 -2.49 22.63 -13.90
C ASP A 58 -2.52 22.44 -12.38
N MET A 59 -3.10 23.39 -11.63
CA MET A 59 -3.22 23.30 -10.17
C MET A 59 -4.56 23.80 -9.64
N ASN A 60 -5.13 23.03 -8.71
CA ASN A 60 -6.31 23.45 -7.97
C ASN A 60 -5.96 24.60 -7.02
N PRO A 61 -6.71 25.73 -7.05
CA PRO A 61 -6.42 26.87 -6.21
C PRO A 61 -6.74 26.57 -4.72
N PRO A 62 -6.17 27.35 -3.78
CA PRO A 62 -6.41 27.17 -2.37
C PRO A 62 -7.90 27.20 -2.01
N GLY A 63 -8.30 26.24 -1.20
CA GLY A 63 -9.66 26.01 -0.74
C GLY A 63 -10.65 25.43 -1.74
N THR A 64 -10.18 24.97 -2.90
CA THR A 64 -10.88 23.97 -3.71
C THR A 64 -11.21 22.75 -2.85
N ALA A 65 -12.44 22.25 -2.93
CA ALA A 65 -12.85 21.02 -2.26
C ALA A 65 -12.83 19.86 -3.26
N VAL A 66 -12.03 18.84 -3.00
CA VAL A 66 -12.02 17.57 -3.73
C VAL A 66 -12.67 16.52 -2.85
N ILE A 67 -13.78 15.95 -3.29
CA ILE A 67 -14.60 15.03 -2.49
C ILE A 67 -14.85 13.75 -3.25
N GLU A 68 -14.58 12.63 -2.59
CA GLU A 68 -14.74 11.29 -3.14
C GLU A 68 -15.85 10.55 -2.40
N MET A 69 -16.76 9.95 -3.17
CA MET A 69 -17.92 9.21 -2.66
C MET A 69 -17.99 7.82 -3.28
N GLY A 70 -18.18 6.79 -2.46
CA GLY A 70 -18.49 5.45 -2.97
C GLY A 70 -19.88 5.42 -3.61
N ILE A 71 -19.99 4.83 -4.81
CA ILE A 71 -21.21 4.88 -5.62
C ILE A 71 -22.29 3.89 -5.15
N HIS A 72 -21.90 2.83 -4.46
CA HIS A 72 -22.83 1.78 -4.04
C HIS A 72 -23.16 1.84 -2.55
N ASP A 73 -22.26 2.39 -1.73
CA ASP A 73 -22.43 2.51 -0.28
C ASP A 73 -22.80 3.93 0.18
N TRP A 74 -22.72 4.93 -0.71
CA TRP A 74 -22.93 6.35 -0.39
C TRP A 74 -22.03 6.87 0.73
N LYS A 75 -20.89 6.21 0.98
CA LYS A 75 -19.95 6.63 2.01
C LYS A 75 -18.94 7.62 1.45
N THR A 76 -18.61 8.64 2.25
CA THR A 76 -17.50 9.53 1.92
C THR A 76 -16.18 8.77 2.07
N LYS A 77 -15.35 8.80 1.02
CA LYS A 77 -14.02 8.17 1.00
C LYS A 77 -12.92 9.19 1.32
N SER A 78 -13.06 10.40 0.80
CA SER A 78 -12.10 11.48 1.01
C SER A 78 -12.76 12.85 0.89
N VAL A 79 -12.28 13.82 1.66
CA VAL A 79 -12.60 15.24 1.59
C VAL A 79 -11.31 16.00 1.76
N ILE A 80 -10.91 16.78 0.76
CA ILE A 80 -9.68 17.57 0.79
C ILE A 80 -10.02 19.01 0.43
N PHE A 81 -9.77 19.92 1.36
CA PHE A 81 -9.75 21.35 1.08
C PHE A 81 -8.31 21.79 0.83
N VAL A 82 -8.00 22.17 -0.41
CA VAL A 82 -6.63 22.45 -0.85
C VAL A 82 -5.96 23.52 0.05
N GLN A 83 -4.74 23.22 0.51
CA GLN A 83 -3.98 24.03 1.49
C GLN A 83 -4.67 24.22 2.85
N GLY A 84 -5.58 23.32 3.23
CA GLY A 84 -6.26 23.38 4.53
C GLY A 84 -7.18 24.61 4.69
N LYS A 85 -7.69 25.17 3.59
CA LYS A 85 -8.55 26.36 3.61
C LYS A 85 -9.96 25.99 3.22
N THR A 86 -10.96 26.28 4.05
CA THR A 86 -12.36 26.06 3.70
C THR A 86 -13.16 27.36 3.72
N TYR A 87 -14.12 27.45 2.81
CA TYR A 87 -15.12 28.53 2.73
C TYR A 87 -16.53 28.02 3.03
N ALA A 88 -16.64 26.76 3.48
CA ALA A 88 -17.88 26.17 3.94
C ALA A 88 -18.38 26.90 5.19
N LYS A 89 -19.69 27.15 5.25
CA LYS A 89 -20.32 27.87 6.39
C LYS A 89 -21.10 26.97 7.33
N SER A 90 -21.77 25.98 6.77
CA SER A 90 -22.65 25.04 7.48
C SER A 90 -22.15 23.59 7.31
N GLY A 91 -20.85 23.43 7.08
CA GLY A 91 -20.22 22.13 6.91
C GLY A 91 -19.85 21.47 8.24
N VAL A 92 -19.12 20.36 8.15
CA VAL A 92 -18.61 19.63 9.31
C VAL A 92 -17.62 20.52 10.08
N SER A 93 -17.87 20.70 11.38
CA SER A 93 -16.99 21.46 12.27
C SER A 93 -17.00 20.91 13.70
N PHE A 94 -15.88 21.11 14.39
CA PHE A 94 -15.63 20.71 15.76
C PHE A 94 -14.99 21.89 16.52
N PRO A 95 -15.77 22.92 16.90
CA PRO A 95 -15.23 24.17 17.46
C PRO A 95 -14.40 23.98 18.75
N ASP A 96 -14.74 22.95 19.54
CA ASP A 96 -14.02 22.61 20.77
C ASP A 96 -12.98 21.49 20.55
N SER A 97 -12.79 21.02 19.31
CA SER A 97 -11.94 19.88 18.93
C SER A 97 -12.14 18.65 19.84
N SER A 98 -13.34 18.47 20.37
CA SER A 98 -13.62 17.41 21.34
C SER A 98 -13.44 16.05 20.67
N LYS A 99 -12.43 15.29 21.11
CA LYS A 99 -12.21 13.91 20.67
C LYS A 99 -13.49 13.06 20.69
N SER A 100 -14.33 13.23 21.71
CA SER A 100 -15.60 12.50 21.81
C SER A 100 -16.61 12.88 20.71
N ALA A 101 -16.62 14.14 20.28
CA ALA A 101 -17.47 14.60 19.18
C ALA A 101 -16.94 14.09 17.83
N ILE A 102 -15.63 14.10 17.65
CA ILE A 102 -14.94 13.57 16.46
C ILE A 102 -15.23 12.07 16.33
N ILE A 103 -15.04 11.29 17.40
CA ILE A 103 -15.34 9.86 17.41
C ILE A 103 -16.81 9.60 17.04
N LYS A 104 -17.76 10.32 17.64
CA LYS A 104 -19.20 10.17 17.30
C LYS A 104 -19.50 10.50 15.85
N TRP A 105 -18.85 11.54 15.31
CA TRP A 105 -18.99 11.88 13.90
C TRP A 105 -18.42 10.76 13.01
N MET A 106 -17.25 10.23 13.34
CA MET A 106 -16.61 9.11 12.63
C MET A 106 -17.51 7.86 12.64
N GLU A 107 -18.10 7.50 13.79
CA GLU A 107 -19.04 6.37 13.88
C GLU A 107 -20.27 6.58 12.99
N LYS A 108 -20.82 7.80 12.97
CA LYS A 108 -21.96 8.15 12.11
C LYS A 108 -21.59 8.12 10.63
N GLU A 109 -20.42 8.65 10.28
CA GLU A 109 -19.95 8.79 8.90
C GLU A 109 -19.64 7.43 8.28
N THR A 110 -19.01 6.55 9.06
CA THR A 110 -18.49 5.27 8.57
C THR A 110 -19.43 4.10 8.84
N GLY A 111 -20.34 4.23 9.82
CA GLY A 111 -21.10 3.12 10.38
C GLY A 111 -20.27 2.15 11.23
N LEU A 112 -19.04 2.53 11.56
CA LEU A 112 -18.13 1.75 12.41
C LEU A 112 -18.33 2.13 13.89
N THR A 113 -17.71 1.37 14.79
CA THR A 113 -17.86 1.56 16.24
C THR A 113 -16.48 1.67 16.87
N TYR A 114 -16.26 2.72 17.64
CA TYR A 114 -14.96 2.97 18.28
C TYR A 114 -14.64 1.89 19.32
N GLY A 115 -13.39 1.45 19.33
CA GLY A 115 -12.90 0.34 20.15
C GLY A 115 -13.27 -1.06 19.63
N ASN A 116 -14.26 -1.17 18.73
CA ASN A 116 -14.64 -2.46 18.12
C ASN A 116 -14.09 -2.62 16.71
N HIS A 117 -14.18 -1.57 15.89
CA HIS A 117 -13.80 -1.58 14.48
C HIS A 117 -12.63 -0.64 14.18
N PHE A 118 -12.46 0.41 14.99
CA PHE A 118 -11.36 1.36 14.86
C PHE A 118 -10.97 1.94 16.22
N GLN A 119 -9.72 2.39 16.35
CA GLN A 119 -9.19 3.00 17.57
C GLN A 119 -8.25 4.17 17.25
N LEU A 120 -7.99 5.01 18.24
CA LEU A 120 -7.08 6.15 18.09
C LEU A 120 -5.64 5.65 18.00
N LYS A 121 -4.91 6.08 16.97
CA LYS A 121 -3.49 5.77 16.75
C LYS A 121 -2.62 6.97 17.12
N GLU A 122 -2.93 8.14 16.58
CA GLU A 122 -2.18 9.39 16.80
C GLU A 122 -3.14 10.57 17.03
N GLU A 123 -2.75 11.49 17.90
CA GLU A 123 -3.46 12.72 18.23
C GLU A 123 -2.46 13.88 18.20
N GLU A 124 -2.70 14.85 17.31
CA GLU A 124 -1.91 16.07 17.16
C GLU A 124 -2.83 17.30 17.20
N GLU A 125 -2.26 18.50 17.32
CA GLU A 125 -3.07 19.72 17.30
C GLU A 125 -3.77 19.88 15.95
N GLY A 126 -5.10 19.78 15.96
CA GLY A 126 -5.92 19.91 14.75
C GLY A 126 -5.96 18.66 13.86
N SER A 127 -5.40 17.52 14.29
CA SER A 127 -5.39 16.27 13.51
C SER A 127 -5.56 15.03 14.39
N TYR A 128 -6.33 14.06 13.90
CA TYR A 128 -6.50 12.75 14.53
C TYR A 128 -6.34 11.65 13.50
N ARG A 129 -5.57 10.62 13.84
CA ARG A 129 -5.47 9.40 13.05
C ARG A 129 -5.99 8.21 13.83
N PHE A 130 -6.80 7.42 13.15
CA PHE A 130 -7.39 6.20 13.65
C PHE A 130 -6.92 5.02 12.81
N GLU A 131 -6.79 3.86 13.44
CA GLU A 131 -6.48 2.60 12.77
C GLU A 131 -7.62 1.60 12.94
N ALA A 132 -7.74 0.68 11.99
CA ALA A 132 -8.65 -0.45 12.06
C ALA A 132 -8.24 -1.41 13.19
N CYS A 133 -9.25 -1.88 13.92
CA CYS A 133 -9.07 -2.86 14.98
C CYS A 133 -10.24 -3.83 15.04
N ILE A 134 -10.04 -4.95 15.73
CA ILE A 134 -11.10 -5.86 16.16
C ILE A 134 -11.02 -5.94 17.68
N HIS A 135 -12.02 -5.36 18.35
CA HIS A 135 -12.09 -5.30 19.82
C HIS A 135 -10.80 -4.76 20.47
N GLY A 136 -10.24 -3.69 19.90
CA GLY A 136 -9.03 -3.03 20.39
C GLY A 136 -7.70 -3.67 19.97
N ILE A 137 -7.75 -4.78 19.21
CA ILE A 137 -6.55 -5.40 18.64
C ILE A 137 -6.39 -4.93 17.18
N PRO A 138 -5.25 -4.34 16.80
CA PRO A 138 -5.05 -3.79 15.46
C PRO A 138 -5.11 -4.88 14.38
N THR A 139 -5.46 -4.47 13.16
CA THR A 139 -5.56 -5.40 12.02
C THR A 139 -4.39 -5.27 11.05
N TYR A 140 -4.12 -6.35 10.32
CA TYR A 140 -3.21 -6.36 9.18
C TYR A 140 -3.86 -7.03 7.96
N PRO A 141 -3.85 -6.42 6.76
CA PRO A 141 -3.39 -5.06 6.45
C PRO A 141 -4.07 -3.98 7.31
N PRO A 142 -3.39 -2.83 7.51
CA PRO A 142 -3.96 -1.73 8.26
C PRO A 142 -5.10 -1.08 7.46
N GLY A 143 -6.16 -0.70 8.17
CA GLY A 143 -7.08 0.34 7.72
C GLY A 143 -6.77 1.61 8.50
N GLU A 144 -6.80 2.76 7.84
CA GLU A 144 -6.48 4.04 8.46
C GLU A 144 -7.56 5.08 8.12
N MET A 145 -7.87 5.92 9.09
CA MET A 145 -8.68 7.11 8.88
C MET A 145 -7.96 8.30 9.45
N GLU A 146 -7.94 9.39 8.70
CA GLU A 146 -7.35 10.65 9.14
C GLU A 146 -8.37 11.77 9.01
N ILE A 147 -8.37 12.68 9.97
CA ILE A 147 -9.22 13.84 9.98
C ILE A 147 -8.46 15.06 10.49
N GLN A 148 -8.57 16.17 9.77
CA GLN A 148 -7.91 17.44 10.11
C GLN A 148 -8.87 18.62 10.05
N PHE A 149 -8.56 19.65 10.83
CA PHE A 149 -9.37 20.86 10.97
C PHE A 149 -8.51 22.12 10.91
N ASP A 150 -9.14 23.24 10.56
CA ASP A 150 -8.54 24.56 10.74
C ASP A 150 -8.62 25.05 12.21
N GLN A 151 -8.04 26.21 12.50
CA GLN A 151 -8.07 26.83 13.84
C GLN A 151 -9.49 27.15 14.34
N GLY A 152 -10.48 27.26 13.46
CA GLY A 152 -11.89 27.42 13.81
C GLY A 152 -12.62 26.10 14.03
N GLY A 153 -11.92 24.97 13.88
CA GLY A 153 -12.48 23.62 13.99
C GLY A 153 -13.21 23.17 12.73
N HIS A 154 -13.14 23.88 11.60
CA HIS A 154 -13.80 23.45 10.37
C HIS A 154 -13.03 22.32 9.70
N LEU A 155 -13.74 21.33 9.14
CA LEU A 155 -13.12 20.23 8.42
C LEU A 155 -12.31 20.73 7.23
N THR A 156 -11.04 20.32 7.17
CA THR A 156 -10.13 20.62 6.05
C THR A 156 -9.65 19.35 5.35
N TYR A 157 -9.59 18.24 6.06
CA TYR A 157 -9.20 16.95 5.51
C TYR A 157 -9.96 15.81 6.19
N PHE A 158 -10.40 14.84 5.41
CA PHE A 158 -10.86 13.54 5.89
C PHE A 158 -10.48 12.48 4.85
N SER A 159 -10.01 11.32 5.29
CA SER A 159 -9.83 10.16 4.41
C SER A 159 -10.06 8.85 5.15
N ILE A 160 -10.49 7.84 4.40
CA ILE A 160 -10.55 6.45 4.85
C ILE A 160 -9.82 5.56 3.84
N ASN A 161 -8.77 4.90 4.30
CA ASN A 161 -7.90 4.04 3.51
C ASN A 161 -7.87 2.64 4.11
N GLY A 162 -7.70 1.62 3.27
CA GLY A 162 -7.69 0.22 3.69
C GLY A 162 -9.06 -0.31 4.12
N HIS A 163 -9.05 -1.46 4.80
CA HIS A 163 -10.27 -2.19 5.17
C HIS A 163 -10.58 -2.12 6.66
N PHE A 164 -11.87 -2.06 6.96
CA PHE A 164 -12.39 -2.14 8.32
C PHE A 164 -13.23 -3.43 8.45
N PRO A 165 -12.77 -4.41 9.24
CA PRO A 165 -13.38 -5.73 9.31
C PRO A 165 -14.81 -5.68 9.86
N LYS A 166 -15.67 -6.55 9.33
CA LYS A 166 -16.99 -6.83 9.90
C LYS A 166 -16.88 -7.94 10.93
N ASP A 167 -17.75 -7.92 11.94
CA ASP A 167 -17.82 -8.95 12.99
C ASP A 167 -17.91 -10.39 12.44
N GLU A 168 -18.53 -10.60 11.27
CA GLU A 168 -18.68 -11.93 10.66
C GLU A 168 -17.37 -12.48 10.07
N GLN A 169 -16.37 -11.62 9.84
CA GLN A 169 -15.11 -11.96 9.17
C GLN A 169 -14.01 -12.39 10.13
N MET A 170 -14.33 -12.71 11.39
CA MET A 170 -13.33 -13.10 12.38
C MET A 170 -13.70 -14.41 13.09
N LYS A 171 -12.78 -14.87 13.94
CA LYS A 171 -13.09 -15.84 14.99
C LYS A 171 -12.62 -15.25 16.31
N LYS A 172 -13.53 -15.18 17.29
CA LYS A 172 -13.19 -14.69 18.63
C LYS A 172 -12.27 -15.70 19.31
N GLU A 173 -11.08 -15.24 19.66
CA GLU A 173 -10.04 -16.03 20.32
C GLU A 173 -9.31 -15.15 21.35
N SER A 174 -8.72 -15.78 22.38
CA SER A 174 -7.85 -15.10 23.32
C SER A 174 -6.39 -15.28 22.90
N PHE A 175 -5.63 -14.18 22.94
CA PHE A 175 -4.21 -14.20 22.64
C PHE A 175 -3.43 -14.93 23.75
N HIS A 176 -2.56 -15.87 23.39
CA HIS A 176 -1.80 -16.65 24.37
C HIS A 176 -0.35 -16.95 23.96
N LEU A 177 0.12 -16.43 22.83
CA LEU A 177 1.52 -16.60 22.43
C LEU A 177 2.45 -15.80 23.34
N SER A 178 3.57 -16.40 23.70
CA SER A 178 4.70 -15.75 24.35
C SER A 178 5.98 -15.97 23.54
N LEU A 179 7.01 -15.16 23.78
CA LEU A 179 8.32 -15.33 23.15
C LEU A 179 8.93 -16.72 23.42
N ASN A 180 8.63 -17.33 24.56
CA ASN A 180 9.11 -18.67 24.90
C ASN A 180 8.50 -19.75 24.00
N ASP A 181 7.28 -19.54 23.51
CA ASP A 181 6.58 -20.50 22.65
C ASP A 181 7.12 -20.51 21.22
N ILE A 182 7.85 -19.45 20.81
CA ILE A 182 8.24 -19.21 19.41
C ILE A 182 9.77 -19.12 19.21
N GLN A 183 10.56 -19.68 20.12
CA GLN A 183 12.03 -19.62 20.07
C GLN A 183 12.60 -20.20 18.76
N ASP A 184 12.01 -21.28 18.26
CA ASP A 184 12.44 -21.91 17.00
C ASP A 184 12.22 -20.97 15.81
N GLN A 185 11.07 -20.29 15.77
CA GLN A 185 10.71 -19.31 14.73
C GLN A 185 11.62 -18.08 14.80
N ILE A 186 11.94 -17.58 16.00
CA ILE A 186 12.88 -16.46 16.18
C ILE A 186 14.26 -16.84 15.62
N ASN A 187 14.76 -18.03 15.97
CA ASN A 187 16.02 -18.51 15.47
C ASN A 187 15.98 -18.70 13.94
N GLU A 188 14.90 -19.21 13.37
CA GLU A 188 14.75 -19.35 11.92
C GLU A 188 14.75 -17.99 11.20
N GLN A 189 14.02 -17.00 11.73
CA GLN A 189 13.91 -15.68 11.10
C GLN A 189 15.13 -14.79 11.25
N LEU A 190 16.01 -15.06 12.21
CA LEU A 190 17.25 -14.28 12.36
C LEU A 190 18.16 -14.54 11.14
N LYS A 191 18.17 -13.59 10.21
CA LYS A 191 18.91 -13.65 8.95
C LYS A 191 20.02 -12.61 8.97
N LEU A 192 21.09 -12.91 8.25
CA LEU A 192 22.10 -11.90 7.94
C LEU A 192 21.61 -11.09 6.75
N VAL A 193 21.41 -9.78 6.95
CA VAL A 193 20.96 -8.85 5.92
C VAL A 193 22.01 -7.78 5.66
N GLN A 194 22.09 -7.28 4.43
CA GLN A 194 22.90 -6.12 4.11
C GLN A 194 22.05 -4.85 4.03
N ILE A 195 22.46 -3.82 4.77
CA ILE A 195 21.79 -2.52 4.86
C ILE A 195 22.80 -1.43 4.46
N PRO A 196 22.48 -0.57 3.48
CA PRO A 196 23.37 0.52 3.11
C PRO A 196 23.33 1.62 4.18
N SER A 197 24.49 2.10 4.64
CA SER A 197 24.59 3.27 5.51
C SER A 197 25.11 4.47 4.75
N THR A 198 24.24 5.46 4.55
CA THR A 198 24.62 6.70 3.87
C THR A 198 25.56 7.56 4.71
N THR A 199 25.52 7.42 6.03
CA THR A 199 26.41 8.15 6.95
C THR A 199 27.87 7.73 6.75
N ASN A 200 28.10 6.43 6.58
CA ASN A 200 29.45 5.86 6.49
C ASN A 200 29.85 5.43 5.06
N ASN A 201 28.95 5.58 4.08
CA ASN A 201 29.13 5.10 2.70
C ASN A 201 29.60 3.63 2.65
N GLN A 202 28.93 2.76 3.42
CA GLN A 202 29.29 1.35 3.53
C GLN A 202 28.07 0.44 3.60
N TRP A 203 28.23 -0.81 3.18
CA TRP A 203 27.28 -1.88 3.39
C TRP A 203 27.51 -2.52 4.76
N ASN A 204 26.55 -2.35 5.66
CA ASN A 204 26.56 -3.01 6.96
C ASN A 204 25.91 -4.38 6.84
N SER A 205 26.64 -5.41 7.28
CA SER A 205 26.07 -6.75 7.45
C SER A 205 25.51 -6.86 8.88
N VAL A 206 24.21 -7.08 9.01
CA VAL A 206 23.49 -7.03 10.28
C VAL A 206 22.67 -8.31 10.45
N TYR A 207 22.75 -8.95 11.62
CA TYR A 207 21.78 -9.99 11.98
C TYR A 207 20.51 -9.29 12.46
N ALA A 208 19.41 -9.51 11.75
CA ALA A 208 18.10 -8.95 12.04
C ALA A 208 17.01 -9.97 11.73
N ILE A 209 15.82 -9.79 12.30
CA ILE A 209 14.65 -10.58 11.94
C ILE A 209 13.81 -9.82 10.92
N GLU A 210 13.22 -10.56 10.00
CA GLU A 210 12.17 -10.06 9.12
C GLU A 210 10.86 -10.07 9.92
N GLU A 211 10.09 -8.97 9.85
CA GLU A 211 8.79 -8.91 10.51
C GLU A 211 7.87 -10.03 9.98
N MET A 212 7.19 -10.73 10.88
CA MET A 212 6.29 -11.81 10.53
C MET A 212 5.12 -11.92 11.49
N PHE A 213 4.05 -12.56 11.05
CA PHE A 213 2.94 -12.97 11.90
C PHE A 213 2.98 -14.46 12.14
N ILE A 214 2.77 -14.86 13.39
CA ILE A 214 2.66 -16.24 13.83
C ILE A 214 1.23 -16.45 14.27
N ALA A 215 0.52 -17.42 13.69
CA ALA A 215 -0.85 -17.71 14.10
C ALA A 215 -0.91 -18.05 15.58
N ASN A 216 -1.98 -17.65 16.27
CA ASN A 216 -2.15 -17.86 17.71
C ASN A 216 -2.07 -19.35 18.11
N ASP A 217 -2.36 -20.29 17.20
CA ASP A 217 -2.21 -21.74 17.42
C ASP A 217 -0.86 -22.32 16.96
N GLN A 218 0.07 -21.45 16.54
CA GLN A 218 1.43 -21.75 16.07
C GLN A 218 1.54 -22.61 14.81
N LYS A 219 0.42 -22.99 14.17
CA LYS A 219 0.44 -23.94 13.05
C LYS A 219 0.91 -23.35 11.73
N LYS A 220 0.94 -22.03 11.63
CA LYS A 220 1.33 -21.33 10.42
C LYS A 220 1.95 -19.97 10.72
N THR A 221 2.68 -19.49 9.74
CA THR A 221 3.27 -18.16 9.70
C THR A 221 2.72 -17.42 8.49
N ILE A 222 2.63 -16.09 8.60
CA ILE A 222 2.21 -15.20 7.50
C ILE A 222 3.31 -14.13 7.39
N PRO A 223 4.04 -14.07 6.26
CA PRO A 223 5.03 -13.02 6.02
C PRO A 223 4.39 -11.63 6.10
N PHE A 224 5.09 -10.64 6.65
CA PHE A 224 4.59 -9.27 6.73
C PHE A 224 4.22 -8.73 5.34
N MET A 225 5.09 -8.93 4.36
CA MET A 225 4.91 -8.44 2.98
C MET A 225 3.86 -9.20 2.15
N SER A 226 3.08 -10.11 2.75
CA SER A 226 2.09 -10.93 2.00
C SER A 226 0.99 -10.13 1.31
N PHE A 227 0.83 -8.85 1.67
CA PHE A 227 -0.23 -7.97 1.17
C PHE A 227 0.31 -6.78 0.37
N GLU A 228 1.60 -6.79 0.00
CA GLU A 228 2.17 -5.76 -0.89
C GLU A 228 1.43 -5.67 -2.23
N ASN A 229 0.81 -6.76 -2.67
CA ASN A 229 0.00 -6.80 -3.87
C ASN A 229 -1.47 -6.96 -3.50
N GLU A 230 -2.22 -5.85 -3.49
CA GLU A 230 -3.69 -5.85 -3.35
C GLU A 230 -4.40 -6.57 -4.51
N LYS A 231 -3.66 -6.88 -5.57
CA LYS A 231 -4.16 -7.41 -6.84
C LYS A 231 -4.01 -8.91 -6.93
N PRO A 232 -4.90 -9.60 -7.69
CA PRO A 232 -4.70 -11.01 -8.02
C PRO A 232 -3.37 -11.23 -8.75
N VAL A 233 -2.41 -11.88 -8.09
CA VAL A 233 -1.10 -12.21 -8.67
C VAL A 233 -1.04 -13.65 -9.14
N VAL A 234 -0.31 -13.87 -10.24
CA VAL A 234 0.10 -15.18 -10.71
C VAL A 234 1.61 -15.29 -10.56
N ASN A 235 2.06 -16.19 -9.69
CA ASN A 235 3.49 -16.48 -9.53
C ASN A 235 3.98 -17.35 -10.69
N VAL A 236 5.01 -16.88 -11.38
CA VAL A 236 5.61 -17.56 -12.55
C VAL A 236 6.98 -18.11 -12.22
N ASN A 237 7.79 -17.36 -11.46
CA ASN A 237 9.13 -17.75 -11.00
C ASN A 237 10.03 -18.36 -12.10
N CYS A 238 10.07 -17.72 -13.27
CA CYS A 238 10.83 -18.18 -14.42
C CYS A 238 12.19 -17.47 -14.51
N VAL A 239 13.29 -18.23 -14.66
CA VAL A 239 14.62 -17.65 -14.90
C VAL A 239 14.73 -17.25 -16.38
N MET A 240 15.05 -15.97 -16.63
CA MET A 240 15.19 -15.43 -17.98
C MET A 240 16.53 -15.87 -18.57
N ASN A 241 16.49 -16.85 -19.48
CA ASN A 241 17.67 -17.40 -20.13
C ASN A 241 17.55 -17.33 -21.65
N TRP A 242 18.59 -16.85 -22.33
CA TRP A 242 18.68 -16.77 -23.79
C TRP A 242 20.08 -17.06 -24.28
N ASN A 243 20.23 -17.64 -25.48
CA ASN A 243 21.55 -17.89 -26.06
C ASN A 243 22.04 -16.76 -26.98
N THR A 244 21.12 -15.96 -27.50
CA THR A 244 21.44 -14.96 -28.52
C THR A 244 20.80 -13.63 -28.15
N PRO A 245 21.59 -12.56 -27.94
CA PRO A 245 21.05 -11.23 -27.70
C PRO A 245 20.32 -10.71 -28.95
N LEU A 246 19.52 -9.66 -28.77
CA LEU A 246 18.83 -8.99 -29.86
C LEU A 246 19.38 -7.56 -29.99
N GLU A 247 19.52 -7.10 -31.23
CA GLU A 247 19.91 -5.72 -31.48
C GLU A 247 18.73 -4.76 -31.31
N GLY A 248 19.05 -3.51 -30.96
CA GLY A 248 18.09 -2.44 -30.75
C GLY A 248 17.60 -2.34 -29.31
N ARG A 249 16.85 -1.27 -29.06
CA ARG A 249 16.18 -1.01 -27.78
C ARG A 249 14.68 -0.95 -28.01
N ILE A 250 13.91 -1.22 -26.96
CA ILE A 250 12.47 -1.07 -27.02
C ILE A 250 12.11 0.41 -27.13
N GLU A 251 11.16 0.73 -28.00
CA GLU A 251 10.57 2.05 -28.08
C GLU A 251 9.56 2.19 -26.94
N ARG A 252 9.92 3.00 -25.93
CA ARG A 252 9.03 3.25 -24.78
C ARG A 252 7.85 4.10 -25.22
N LYS A 253 6.64 3.59 -25.01
CA LYS A 253 5.38 4.31 -25.26
C LYS A 253 4.83 4.88 -23.96
N GLU A 254 4.11 5.98 -24.08
CA GLU A 254 3.37 6.56 -22.95
C GLU A 254 2.34 5.52 -22.43
N ILE A 255 2.28 5.38 -21.11
CA ILE A 255 1.30 4.52 -20.46
C ILE A 255 0.08 5.40 -20.20
N ASP A 256 -0.96 5.18 -20.99
CA ASP A 256 -2.25 5.83 -20.80
C ASP A 256 -3.06 4.98 -19.82
N SER A 257 -3.33 5.49 -18.63
CA SER A 257 -4.38 4.89 -17.80
C SER A 257 -5.71 4.96 -18.58
N PRO A 258 -6.52 3.88 -18.62
CA PRO A 258 -7.76 3.85 -19.39
C PRO A 258 -8.63 5.05 -19.04
N LYS A 259 -8.82 5.95 -20.01
CA LYS A 259 -9.57 7.19 -19.78
C LYS A 259 -11.04 6.91 -19.54
N GLY A 260 -11.53 7.41 -18.40
CA GLY A 260 -12.93 7.74 -18.14
C GLY A 260 -13.84 6.54 -17.94
N ILE A 261 -13.98 6.08 -16.70
CA ILE A 261 -15.08 5.21 -16.31
C ILE A 261 -16.41 5.92 -16.62
N THR A 262 -17.30 5.25 -17.34
CA THR A 262 -18.61 5.83 -17.66
C THR A 262 -19.56 5.74 -16.47
N ALA A 263 -20.54 6.63 -16.41
CA ALA A 263 -21.61 6.58 -15.40
C ALA A 263 -22.35 5.22 -15.45
N GLU A 264 -22.61 4.68 -16.64
CA GLU A 264 -23.28 3.39 -16.81
C GLU A 264 -22.49 2.23 -16.19
N GLN A 265 -21.18 2.16 -16.45
CA GLN A 265 -20.30 1.16 -15.85
C GLN A 265 -20.26 1.30 -14.32
N ALA A 266 -20.14 2.53 -13.84
CA ALA A 266 -20.03 2.81 -12.42
C ALA A 266 -21.34 2.48 -11.67
N PHE A 267 -22.50 2.80 -12.24
CA PHE A 267 -23.79 2.51 -11.60
C PHE A 267 -24.26 1.07 -11.77
N SER A 268 -23.79 0.35 -12.80
CA SER A 268 -24.08 -1.08 -12.98
C SER A 268 -23.22 -1.99 -12.10
N ASN A 269 -22.20 -1.43 -11.44
CA ASN A 269 -21.18 -2.16 -10.70
C ASN A 269 -20.47 -3.20 -11.59
N GLU A 270 -20.10 -2.81 -12.80
CA GLU A 270 -19.39 -3.68 -13.73
C GLU A 270 -18.06 -4.15 -13.10
N PRO A 271 -17.75 -5.46 -13.08
CA PRO A 271 -16.47 -5.92 -12.56
C PRO A 271 -15.29 -5.30 -13.30
N SER A 272 -14.25 -4.92 -12.57
CA SER A 272 -12.99 -4.46 -13.17
C SER A 272 -12.41 -5.55 -14.08
N PRO A 273 -11.93 -5.21 -15.29
CA PRO A 273 -11.20 -6.14 -16.15
C PRO A 273 -9.91 -6.64 -15.47
N ASP A 274 -9.38 -5.90 -14.50
CA ASP A 274 -8.20 -6.30 -13.73
C ASP A 274 -8.47 -7.50 -12.80
N LEU A 275 -9.74 -7.83 -12.54
CA LEU A 275 -10.13 -9.05 -11.84
C LEU A 275 -10.11 -10.29 -12.73
N ALA A 276 -10.03 -10.13 -14.05
CA ALA A 276 -9.93 -11.27 -14.94
C ALA A 276 -8.67 -12.10 -14.58
N PRO A 277 -8.76 -13.43 -14.51
CA PRO A 277 -7.60 -14.28 -14.26
C PRO A 277 -6.63 -14.22 -15.44
N ILE A 278 -5.31 -14.23 -15.19
CA ILE A 278 -4.32 -14.34 -16.27
C ILE A 278 -4.27 -15.82 -16.69
N THR A 279 -4.71 -16.10 -17.91
CA THR A 279 -4.76 -17.45 -18.49
C THR A 279 -3.36 -18.03 -18.70
N ARG A 280 -3.26 -19.34 -18.94
CA ARG A 280 -1.93 -19.96 -19.18
C ARG A 280 -1.33 -19.48 -20.49
N GLU A 281 -2.17 -19.28 -21.50
CA GLU A 281 -1.80 -18.76 -22.81
C GLU A 281 -1.23 -17.34 -22.70
N GLU A 282 -1.87 -16.48 -21.91
CA GLU A 282 -1.37 -15.15 -21.59
C GLU A 282 -0.05 -15.19 -20.80
N GLN A 283 0.06 -16.08 -19.81
CA GLN A 283 1.30 -16.27 -19.05
C GLN A 283 2.47 -16.62 -19.98
N ASP A 284 2.29 -17.61 -20.86
CA ASP A 284 3.32 -18.04 -21.81
C ASP A 284 3.71 -16.90 -22.77
N ALA A 285 2.73 -16.13 -23.24
CA ALA A 285 2.96 -14.96 -24.09
C ALA A 285 3.74 -13.86 -23.35
N CYS A 286 3.37 -13.53 -22.12
CA CYS A 286 4.06 -12.55 -21.28
C CYS A 286 5.49 -12.99 -20.92
N ILE A 287 5.70 -14.27 -20.61
CA ILE A 287 7.05 -14.83 -20.37
C ILE A 287 7.92 -14.62 -21.62
N LYS A 288 7.38 -14.92 -22.80
CA LYS A 288 8.08 -14.73 -24.07
C LYS A 288 8.38 -13.25 -24.35
N ALA A 289 7.44 -12.35 -24.05
CA ALA A 289 7.62 -10.91 -24.20
C ALA A 289 8.72 -10.38 -23.26
N ALA A 290 8.69 -10.77 -21.99
CA ALA A 290 9.73 -10.45 -21.02
C ALA A 290 11.10 -10.98 -21.46
N LEU A 291 11.16 -12.22 -21.97
CA LEU A 291 12.40 -12.79 -22.49
C LEU A 291 12.96 -11.99 -23.68
N GLN A 292 12.10 -11.55 -24.61
CA GLN A 292 12.53 -10.70 -25.72
C GLN A 292 13.05 -9.33 -25.23
N PHE A 293 12.36 -8.73 -24.27
CA PHE A 293 12.80 -7.51 -23.62
C PHE A 293 14.19 -7.64 -23.00
N PHE A 294 14.45 -8.69 -22.20
CA PHE A 294 15.76 -8.89 -21.59
C PHE A 294 16.87 -9.11 -22.62
N ARG A 295 16.58 -9.80 -23.71
CA ARG A 295 17.52 -9.99 -24.82
C ARG A 295 17.93 -8.68 -25.51
N GLN A 296 17.08 -7.65 -25.46
CA GLN A 296 17.30 -6.35 -26.09
C GLN A 296 17.91 -5.33 -25.13
N GLU A 297 17.29 -5.13 -23.96
CA GLU A 297 17.71 -4.09 -23.01
C GLU A 297 18.87 -4.52 -22.10
N TYR A 298 18.97 -5.82 -21.80
CA TYR A 298 19.98 -6.38 -20.89
C TYR A 298 20.67 -7.61 -21.49
N PRO A 299 21.26 -7.52 -22.69
CA PRO A 299 21.76 -8.68 -23.44
C PRO A 299 22.81 -9.51 -22.70
N GLU A 300 23.56 -8.87 -21.79
CA GLU A 300 24.64 -9.48 -21.00
C GLU A 300 24.16 -10.12 -19.68
N ASP A 301 22.92 -9.87 -19.24
CA ASP A 301 22.39 -10.35 -17.96
C ASP A 301 21.74 -11.75 -18.08
N GLN A 302 22.27 -12.62 -18.93
CA GLN A 302 21.70 -13.94 -19.18
C GLN A 302 21.60 -14.75 -17.87
N GLY A 303 20.39 -15.18 -17.53
CA GLY A 303 20.15 -16.00 -16.35
C GLY A 303 20.18 -15.26 -15.02
N GLU A 304 20.45 -13.95 -15.04
CA GLU A 304 20.53 -13.10 -13.85
C GLU A 304 19.17 -12.65 -13.34
N TRP A 305 18.13 -12.73 -14.18
CA TRP A 305 16.79 -12.25 -13.85
C TRP A 305 15.79 -13.38 -13.65
N ILE A 306 14.92 -13.22 -12.65
CA ILE A 306 13.76 -14.08 -12.40
C ILE A 306 12.51 -13.25 -12.64
N LEU A 307 11.71 -13.63 -13.63
CA LEU A 307 10.34 -13.15 -13.76
C LEU A 307 9.52 -13.78 -12.63
N HIS A 308 9.19 -12.97 -11.63
CA HIS A 308 8.63 -13.45 -10.37
C HIS A 308 7.13 -13.68 -10.48
N HIS A 309 6.38 -12.65 -10.86
CA HIS A 309 4.92 -12.71 -10.92
C HIS A 309 4.33 -11.76 -11.96
N LEU A 310 3.07 -12.02 -12.31
CA LEU A 310 2.23 -11.23 -13.21
C LEU A 310 0.97 -10.77 -12.48
N TYR A 311 0.43 -9.61 -12.83
CA TYR A 311 -0.90 -9.15 -12.41
C TYR A 311 -1.49 -8.18 -13.43
N ARG A 312 -2.79 -7.90 -13.36
CA ARG A 312 -3.44 -6.86 -14.18
C ARG A 312 -3.52 -5.53 -13.44
N GLU A 313 -3.27 -4.45 -14.16
CA GLU A 313 -3.44 -3.08 -13.65
C GLU A 313 -3.72 -2.15 -14.82
N ASP A 314 -4.78 -1.36 -14.69
CA ASP A 314 -5.11 -0.28 -15.60
C ASP A 314 -5.15 -0.74 -17.07
N GLY A 315 -5.69 -1.94 -17.31
CA GLY A 315 -5.77 -2.51 -18.65
C GLY A 315 -4.46 -3.07 -19.20
N TYR A 316 -3.39 -3.14 -18.41
CA TYR A 316 -2.12 -3.79 -18.77
C TYR A 316 -1.93 -5.09 -18.01
N ILE A 317 -1.08 -5.97 -18.55
CA ILE A 317 -0.46 -7.05 -17.78
C ILE A 317 0.89 -6.56 -17.29
N ILE A 318 1.05 -6.46 -15.97
CA ILE A 318 2.28 -6.03 -15.33
C ILE A 318 3.13 -7.27 -15.01
N ALA A 319 4.35 -7.27 -15.52
CA ALA A 319 5.34 -8.30 -15.27
C ALA A 319 6.45 -7.79 -14.35
N VAL A 320 6.61 -8.42 -13.19
CA VAL A 320 7.62 -8.04 -12.21
C VAL A 320 8.78 -9.02 -12.24
N ALA A 321 9.97 -8.51 -12.57
CA ALA A 321 11.21 -9.27 -12.55
C ALA A 321 12.15 -8.76 -11.44
N LYS A 322 12.86 -9.69 -10.79
CA LYS A 322 13.87 -9.40 -9.78
C LYS A 322 15.21 -9.99 -10.23
N ARG A 323 16.31 -9.26 -9.99
CA ARG A 323 17.65 -9.82 -10.21
C ARG A 323 17.94 -10.86 -9.12
N LYS A 324 18.63 -11.95 -9.48
CA LYS A 324 19.20 -12.88 -8.51
C LYS A 324 20.21 -12.15 -7.64
N THR A 325 20.15 -12.39 -6.33
CA THR A 325 21.13 -11.87 -5.39
C THR A 325 21.63 -13.00 -4.51
N ASP A 326 22.95 -13.06 -4.29
CA ASP A 326 23.57 -14.04 -3.41
C ASP A 326 23.37 -13.71 -1.92
N PHE A 327 22.90 -12.50 -1.63
CA PHE A 327 22.63 -11.99 -0.28
C PHE A 327 21.16 -11.59 -0.13
N VAL A 328 20.65 -11.71 1.10
CA VAL A 328 19.38 -11.10 1.50
C VAL A 328 19.66 -9.60 1.71
N THR A 329 19.18 -8.77 0.79
CA THR A 329 19.30 -7.31 0.86
C THR A 329 17.91 -6.72 1.04
N LEU A 330 17.79 -5.62 1.79
CA LEU A 330 16.48 -4.93 1.90
C LEU A 330 16.09 -4.26 0.58
N ILE A 331 17.06 -3.95 -0.27
CA ILE A 331 16.85 -3.31 -1.57
C ILE A 331 17.32 -4.28 -2.66
N HIS A 332 16.38 -4.72 -3.50
CA HIS A 332 16.66 -5.57 -4.65
C HIS A 332 16.47 -4.78 -5.94
N ARG A 333 17.28 -5.08 -6.95
CA ARG A 333 17.01 -4.58 -8.30
C ARG A 333 15.74 -5.25 -8.83
N LYS A 334 14.75 -4.42 -9.17
CA LYS A 334 13.41 -4.80 -9.62
C LYS A 334 13.11 -4.06 -10.92
N LEU A 335 12.60 -4.82 -11.89
CA LEU A 335 12.03 -4.32 -13.13
C LEU A 335 10.53 -4.55 -13.12
N VAL A 336 9.79 -3.54 -13.57
CA VAL A 336 8.35 -3.60 -13.79
C VAL A 336 8.10 -3.34 -15.27
N LEU A 337 7.58 -4.34 -15.99
CA LEU A 337 7.28 -4.25 -17.42
C LEU A 337 5.77 -4.07 -17.61
N PHE A 338 5.39 -3.13 -18.46
CA PHE A 338 4.00 -2.89 -18.86
C PHE A 338 3.76 -3.60 -20.19
N ILE A 339 2.95 -4.66 -20.17
CA ILE A 339 2.65 -5.48 -21.34
C ILE A 339 1.22 -5.19 -21.80
N ASP A 340 1.08 -4.88 -23.08
CA ASP A 340 -0.24 -4.74 -23.72
C ASP A 340 -0.92 -6.12 -23.81
N PRO A 341 -2.14 -6.28 -23.29
CA PRO A 341 -2.79 -7.60 -23.22
C PRO A 341 -3.23 -8.14 -24.58
N ASP A 342 -3.42 -7.29 -25.59
CA ASP A 342 -3.90 -7.69 -26.91
C ASP A 342 -2.75 -8.15 -27.82
N THR A 343 -1.60 -7.48 -27.74
CA THR A 343 -0.43 -7.73 -28.60
C THR A 343 0.70 -8.48 -27.89
N PHE A 344 0.68 -8.54 -26.56
CA PHE A 344 1.74 -9.05 -25.70
C PHE A 344 3.11 -8.39 -25.96
N GLN A 345 3.11 -7.12 -26.36
CA GLN A 345 4.33 -6.33 -26.49
C GLN A 345 4.63 -5.58 -25.21
N VAL A 346 5.91 -5.50 -24.85
CA VAL A 346 6.37 -4.62 -23.77
C VAL A 346 6.31 -3.18 -24.28
N MET A 347 5.41 -2.39 -23.69
CA MET A 347 5.14 -1.01 -24.10
C MET A 347 6.02 -0.01 -23.35
N ASN A 348 6.29 -0.29 -22.08
CA ASN A 348 7.13 0.53 -21.23
C ASN A 348 7.68 -0.32 -20.07
N PHE A 349 8.63 0.23 -19.32
CA PHE A 349 9.20 -0.40 -18.15
C PHE A 349 9.75 0.64 -17.16
N ILE A 350 9.88 0.22 -15.91
CA ILE A 350 10.53 0.96 -14.83
C ILE A 350 11.63 0.08 -14.24
N ASP A 351 12.85 0.61 -14.14
CA ASP A 351 14.01 -0.02 -13.52
C ASP A 351 14.43 0.80 -12.29
N ASN A 352 14.44 0.18 -11.11
CA ASN A 352 14.98 0.85 -9.92
C ASN A 352 16.52 0.79 -9.84
N GLY A 353 17.19 0.24 -10.86
CA GLY A 353 18.64 0.11 -10.94
C GLY A 353 19.37 1.44 -10.84
N GLU A 354 18.82 2.53 -11.40
CA GLU A 354 19.42 3.87 -11.27
C GLU A 354 19.46 4.35 -9.81
N LEU A 355 18.38 4.09 -9.05
CA LEU A 355 18.37 4.37 -7.62
C LEU A 355 19.45 3.56 -6.89
N LEU A 356 19.69 2.31 -7.30
CA LEU A 356 20.72 1.47 -6.70
C LEU A 356 22.15 1.92 -7.01
N GLN A 357 22.38 2.68 -8.08
CA GLN A 357 23.72 3.15 -8.45
C GLN A 357 24.35 4.04 -7.37
N MET A 358 23.55 4.72 -6.56
CA MET A 358 24.06 5.54 -5.45
C MET A 358 24.86 4.73 -4.44
N TYR A 359 24.65 3.42 -4.36
CA TYR A 359 25.35 2.51 -3.45
C TYR A 359 26.54 1.79 -4.08
N ASN A 360 26.83 2.00 -5.37
CA ASN A 360 27.94 1.31 -6.06
C ASN A 360 29.32 1.67 -5.48
N THR A 361 29.45 2.83 -4.86
CA THR A 361 30.69 3.30 -4.23
C THR A 361 30.83 2.82 -2.78
N PHE A 362 29.80 2.16 -2.23
CA PHE A 362 29.80 1.79 -0.83
C PHE A 362 30.76 0.64 -0.58
N GLN A 363 31.56 0.76 0.46
CA GLN A 363 32.51 -0.29 0.83
C GLN A 363 31.78 -1.47 1.48
N GLN A 364 32.18 -2.69 1.13
CA GLN A 364 31.68 -3.89 1.80
C GLN A 364 32.36 -4.07 3.16
N SER A 365 31.59 -4.32 4.21
CA SER A 365 32.13 -4.67 5.51
C SER A 365 32.65 -6.10 5.50
N ASN A 366 33.98 -6.27 5.47
CA ASN A 366 34.64 -7.57 5.29
C ASN A 366 34.97 -8.31 6.61
N ALA A 367 34.74 -7.69 7.77
CA ALA A 367 35.14 -8.26 9.05
C ALA A 367 34.01 -9.12 9.64
N ILE A 368 34.28 -10.40 9.88
CA ILE A 368 33.34 -11.32 10.55
C ILE A 368 33.80 -11.48 11.99
N HIS A 369 33.02 -10.91 12.92
CA HIS A 369 33.34 -11.01 14.34
C HIS A 369 32.30 -11.79 15.15
N VAL A 370 31.07 -11.90 14.64
CA VAL A 370 29.92 -12.39 15.43
C VAL A 370 29.20 -13.53 14.72
N SER A 371 28.85 -14.56 15.49
CA SER A 371 28.04 -15.69 15.03
C SER A 371 26.54 -15.40 15.16
N LYS A 372 25.70 -16.13 14.41
CA LYS A 372 24.23 -16.04 14.54
C LYS A 372 23.75 -16.31 15.96
N ASN A 373 24.34 -17.28 16.65
CA ASN A 373 23.97 -17.63 18.03
C ASN A 373 24.30 -16.50 19.01
N GLU A 374 25.49 -15.89 18.87
CA GLU A 374 25.87 -14.74 19.69
C GLU A 374 24.96 -13.53 19.43
N ALA A 375 24.57 -13.31 18.17
CA ALA A 375 23.60 -12.27 17.84
C ALA A 375 22.22 -12.54 18.44
N LEU A 376 21.77 -13.80 18.43
CA LEU A 376 20.51 -14.22 19.04
C LEU A 376 20.49 -13.95 20.55
N GLU A 377 21.56 -14.30 21.27
CA GLU A 377 21.72 -14.01 22.70
C GLU A 377 21.66 -12.51 22.99
N LYS A 378 22.34 -11.68 22.17
CA LYS A 378 22.32 -10.22 22.32
C LYS A 378 20.94 -9.61 22.06
N LEU A 379 20.13 -10.20 21.19
CA LEU A 379 18.79 -9.69 20.83
C LEU A 379 17.67 -10.23 21.71
N GLN A 380 17.93 -11.18 22.61
CA GLN A 380 16.89 -11.89 23.36
C GLN A 380 15.88 -10.97 24.08
N ASN A 381 16.35 -9.85 24.63
CA ASN A 381 15.53 -8.87 25.34
C ASN A 381 14.94 -7.76 24.45
N HIS A 382 15.21 -7.80 23.15
CA HIS A 382 14.75 -6.82 22.16
C HIS A 382 13.59 -7.34 21.29
N PHE A 383 13.36 -8.66 21.27
CA PHE A 383 12.22 -9.24 20.57
C PHE A 383 10.90 -8.82 21.23
N GLN A 384 9.91 -8.53 20.39
CA GLN A 384 8.56 -8.19 20.80
C GLN A 384 7.57 -9.09 20.08
N ILE A 385 6.52 -9.49 20.81
CA ILE A 385 5.37 -10.15 20.24
C ILE A 385 4.12 -9.37 20.61
N THR A 386 3.40 -8.88 19.61
CA THR A 386 2.20 -8.06 19.79
C THR A 386 0.99 -8.70 19.11
N PRO A 387 -0.20 -8.68 19.72
CA PRO A 387 -1.38 -9.28 19.12
C PRO A 387 -1.87 -8.46 17.91
N TYR A 388 -2.17 -9.15 16.81
CA TYR A 388 -2.74 -8.57 15.60
C TYR A 388 -3.79 -9.52 15.01
N TYR A 389 -4.85 -8.97 14.44
CA TYR A 389 -5.74 -9.73 13.56
C TYR A 389 -5.25 -9.61 12.12
N VAL A 390 -4.84 -10.73 11.53
CA VAL A 390 -4.25 -10.77 10.18
C VAL A 390 -5.23 -11.43 9.22
N TYR A 391 -5.50 -10.80 8.08
CA TYR A 391 -6.40 -11.35 7.07
C TYR A 391 -5.76 -12.56 6.38
N ASP A 392 -6.24 -13.78 6.64
CA ASP A 392 -5.77 -14.96 5.92
C ASP A 392 -6.52 -15.09 4.59
N VAL A 393 -5.85 -14.75 3.49
CA VAL A 393 -6.38 -14.84 2.12
C VAL A 393 -6.88 -16.26 1.81
N ASN A 394 -6.23 -17.31 2.33
CA ASN A 394 -6.65 -18.69 2.07
C ASN A 394 -7.93 -19.07 2.82
N GLN A 395 -8.19 -18.44 3.97
CA GLN A 395 -9.40 -18.68 4.76
C GLN A 395 -10.50 -17.64 4.52
N GLY A 396 -10.20 -16.54 3.84
CA GLY A 396 -11.13 -15.44 3.59
C GLY A 396 -11.58 -14.71 4.86
N ARG A 397 -10.76 -14.70 5.92
CA ARG A 397 -11.12 -14.14 7.23
C ARG A 397 -9.90 -13.69 8.04
N TYR A 398 -10.14 -12.82 9.02
CA TYR A 398 -9.14 -12.41 10.00
C TYR A 398 -8.88 -13.51 11.02
N VAL A 399 -7.61 -13.80 11.26
CA VAL A 399 -7.12 -14.74 12.29
C VAL A 399 -6.25 -14.00 13.29
N LEU A 400 -6.36 -14.37 14.56
CA LEU A 400 -5.52 -13.78 15.61
C LEU A 400 -4.09 -14.34 15.48
N CYS A 401 -3.11 -13.44 15.49
CA CYS A 401 -1.69 -13.73 15.34
C CYS A 401 -0.88 -12.92 16.35
N GLY A 402 0.36 -13.36 16.61
CA GLY A 402 1.41 -12.55 17.21
C GLY A 402 2.32 -12.01 16.12
N LYS A 403 2.47 -10.69 16.03
CA LYS A 403 3.47 -10.02 15.21
C LYS A 403 4.81 -10.10 15.94
N LEU A 404 5.75 -10.87 15.40
CA LEU A 404 7.12 -10.95 15.88
C LEU A 404 7.92 -9.81 15.24
N ASP A 405 8.48 -8.95 16.07
CA ASP A 405 9.19 -7.73 15.66
C ASP A 405 10.45 -7.50 16.53
N CYS A 406 11.44 -6.82 15.96
CA CYS A 406 12.66 -6.38 16.64
C CYS A 406 13.24 -5.16 15.91
N GLN A 407 13.19 -4.01 16.57
CA GLN A 407 13.74 -2.75 16.04
C GLN A 407 15.27 -2.70 16.07
N TYR A 408 15.91 -3.74 16.62
CA TYR A 408 17.36 -3.83 16.80
C TYR A 408 17.94 -4.95 15.94
N GLY A 409 19.19 -4.74 15.50
CA GLY A 409 20.01 -5.77 14.89
C GLY A 409 21.40 -5.81 15.52
N VAL A 410 22.19 -6.83 15.17
CA VAL A 410 23.58 -6.92 15.61
C VAL A 410 24.50 -6.75 14.42
N ASN A 411 25.36 -5.72 14.47
CA ASN A 411 26.38 -5.51 13.46
C ASN A 411 27.35 -6.70 13.45
N ARG A 412 27.49 -7.38 12.31
CA ARG A 412 28.34 -8.58 12.18
C ARG A 412 29.83 -8.28 12.39
N ALA A 413 30.27 -7.07 12.08
CA ALA A 413 31.66 -6.65 12.15
C ALA A 413 32.04 -6.12 13.54
N THR A 414 31.17 -5.36 14.21
CA THR A 414 31.51 -4.80 15.54
C THR A 414 30.94 -5.62 16.70
N GLY A 415 29.86 -6.35 16.47
CA GLY A 415 29.08 -7.03 17.50
C GLY A 415 28.27 -6.13 18.41
N GLU A 416 28.12 -4.87 18.03
CA GLU A 416 27.24 -3.92 18.69
C GLU A 416 25.78 -4.18 18.31
N VAL A 417 24.89 -4.00 19.29
CA VAL A 417 23.45 -3.94 19.08
C VAL A 417 23.13 -2.53 18.60
N ILE A 418 22.50 -2.43 17.44
CA ILE A 418 22.20 -1.16 16.76
C ILE A 418 20.71 -1.06 16.50
N HIS A 419 20.17 0.16 16.58
CA HIS A 419 18.80 0.42 16.18
C HIS A 419 18.71 0.47 14.65
N LEU A 420 17.83 -0.33 14.06
CA LEU A 420 17.77 -0.51 12.60
C LEU A 420 17.37 0.76 11.85
N HIS A 421 16.68 1.70 12.52
CA HIS A 421 16.29 2.99 11.94
C HIS A 421 17.42 4.03 11.88
N GLU A 422 18.55 3.77 12.56
CA GLU A 422 19.69 4.69 12.66
C GLU A 422 20.82 4.35 11.68
N ILE A 423 20.65 3.32 10.84
CA ILE A 423 21.70 2.76 9.96
C ILE A 423 21.82 3.52 8.65
#